data_AF-A0A183Q1H8-F1
#
_entry.id   AF-A0A183Q1H8-F1
#
_cell.length_a   1.000
_cell.length_b   1.000
_cell.length_c   1.000
_cell.angle_alpha   90.00
_cell.angle_beta   90.00
_cell.angle_gamma   90.00
#
_symmetry.space_group_name_H-M   'P 1'
#
loop_
_entity.id
_entity.type
_entity.pdbx_description
1 polymer ?
#
loop_
_entity_poly.entity_id
_entity_poly.type
_entity_poly.pdbx_seq_one_letter_code
_entity_poly.pdbx_strand_id
1 'polypeptide(L)'
;MSGADIARLCNEAALSAARRDDKVVGVTKADFEAALERIVAGAAKHSNPLTVAERHMSAVHESGRALVAWLLSDSGVLPIKVSIIPRTVSGPDTVGDLGFTQLISEEKYLLNTDDLADRMSVLLGGRAAEHVVYNAISDG
;
A
#
# COMPACT_ATOMS: atom_id res chain seq x y z
N MET A 1 -13.75 8.96 -4.00
CA MET A 1 -14.45 7.73 -4.44
C MET A 1 -15.79 8.11 -5.05
N SER A 2 -16.12 7.53 -6.19
CA SER A 2 -17.43 7.64 -6.84
C SER A 2 -18.44 6.64 -6.26
N GLY A 3 -19.72 6.79 -6.60
CA GLY A 3 -20.75 5.81 -6.23
C GLY A 3 -20.47 4.40 -6.78
N ALA A 4 -19.83 4.30 -7.95
CA ALA A 4 -19.40 3.03 -8.52
C ALA A 4 -18.28 2.37 -7.69
N ASP A 5 -17.36 3.17 -7.13
CA ASP A 5 -16.29 2.65 -6.26
C ASP A 5 -16.86 2.10 -4.95
N ILE A 6 -17.86 2.78 -4.38
CA ILE A 6 -18.56 2.30 -3.18
C ILE A 6 -19.29 0.98 -3.48
N ALA A 7 -20.00 0.90 -4.61
CA ALA A 7 -20.70 -0.32 -5.02
C ALA A 7 -19.71 -1.48 -5.21
N ARG A 8 -18.55 -1.22 -5.83
CA ARG A 8 -17.47 -2.20 -5.98
C ARG A 8 -16.91 -2.65 -4.63
N LEU A 9 -16.67 -1.73 -3.70
CA LEU A 9 -16.18 -2.02 -2.35
C LEU A 9 -17.14 -2.93 -1.59
N CYS A 10 -18.44 -2.61 -1.58
CA CYS A 10 -19.45 -3.44 -0.92
C CYS A 10 -19.52 -4.85 -1.52
N ASN A 11 -19.44 -4.98 -2.84
CA ASN A 11 -19.45 -6.27 -3.50
C ASN A 11 -18.21 -7.11 -3.16
N GLU A 12 -17.01 -6.53 -3.22
CA GLU A 12 -15.77 -7.24 -2.84
C GLU A 12 -15.76 -7.63 -1.36
N ALA A 13 -16.33 -6.81 -0.47
CA ALA A 13 -16.46 -7.16 0.95
C ALA A 13 -17.42 -8.34 1.15
N ALA A 14 -18.54 -8.38 0.43
CA ALA A 14 -19.44 -9.54 0.46
C ALA A 14 -18.78 -10.81 -0.09
N LEU A 15 -17.99 -10.70 -1.16
CA LEU A 15 -17.22 -11.83 -1.72
C LEU A 15 -16.12 -12.30 -0.76
N SER A 16 -15.45 -11.40 -0.05
CA SER A 16 -14.49 -11.73 1.01
C SER A 16 -15.18 -12.52 2.13
N ALA A 17 -16.31 -12.03 2.60
CA ALA A 17 -17.11 -12.69 3.65
C ALA A 17 -17.61 -14.08 3.23
N ALA A 18 -17.94 -14.26 1.95
CA ALA A 18 -18.38 -15.56 1.42
C ALA A 18 -17.24 -16.58 1.24
N ARG A 19 -15.98 -16.13 1.22
CA ARG A 19 -14.79 -16.98 1.00
C ARG A 19 -14.04 -17.35 2.27
N ARG A 20 -14.22 -16.61 3.36
CA ARG A 20 -13.53 -16.92 4.62
C ARG A 20 -14.09 -18.23 5.20
N ASP A 21 -13.20 -19.03 5.77
CA ASP A 21 -13.51 -20.38 6.26
C ASP A 21 -14.09 -20.38 7.70
N ASP A 22 -14.36 -19.19 8.24
CA ASP A 22 -14.89 -19.02 9.59
C ASP A 22 -16.43 -19.06 9.63
N LYS A 23 -16.99 -19.36 10.81
CA LYS A 23 -18.44 -19.40 11.03
C LYS A 23 -19.03 -18.03 11.38
N VAL A 24 -18.33 -16.93 11.08
CA VAL A 24 -18.83 -15.59 11.40
C VAL A 24 -19.97 -15.27 10.43
N VAL A 25 -21.12 -14.86 10.97
CA VAL A 25 -22.30 -14.54 10.16
C VAL A 25 -22.20 -13.10 9.66
N GLY A 26 -22.39 -12.90 8.35
CA GLY A 26 -22.52 -11.58 7.73
C GLY A 26 -21.19 -10.93 7.34
N VAL A 27 -21.24 -9.68 6.86
CA VAL A 27 -20.04 -8.92 6.47
C VAL A 27 -19.50 -8.20 7.70
N THR A 28 -18.19 -8.28 7.91
CA THR A 28 -17.46 -7.68 9.03
C THR A 28 -16.57 -6.54 8.55
N LYS A 29 -16.02 -5.78 9.50
CA LYS A 29 -15.04 -4.73 9.19
C LYS A 29 -13.80 -5.28 8.46
N ALA A 30 -13.35 -6.47 8.85
CA ALA A 30 -12.17 -7.10 8.23
C ALA A 30 -12.39 -7.41 6.74
N ASP A 31 -13.62 -7.72 6.33
CA ASP A 31 -13.93 -7.93 4.92
C ASP A 31 -13.87 -6.64 4.11
N PHE A 32 -14.29 -5.51 4.70
CA PHE A 32 -14.14 -4.20 4.08
C PHE A 32 -12.67 -3.78 3.98
N GLU A 33 -11.86 -4.05 5.00
CA GLU A 33 -10.42 -3.80 4.96
C GLU A 33 -9.75 -4.65 3.86
N ALA A 34 -10.06 -5.94 3.79
CA ALA A 34 -9.56 -6.84 2.76
C ALA A 34 -10.03 -6.45 1.34
N ALA A 35 -11.28 -6.02 1.20
CA ALA A 35 -11.84 -5.54 -0.06
C ALA A 35 -11.17 -4.24 -0.52
N LEU A 36 -10.96 -3.28 0.39
CA LEU A 36 -10.28 -2.03 0.10
C LEU A 36 -8.85 -2.29 -0.36
N GLU A 37 -8.11 -3.15 0.34
CA GLU A 37 -6.76 -3.55 -0.06
C GLU A 37 -6.73 -4.20 -1.43
N ARG A 38 -7.70 -5.06 -1.73
CA ARG A 38 -7.81 -5.71 -3.03
C ARG A 38 -8.12 -4.73 -4.15
N ILE A 39 -8.91 -3.69 -3.89
CA ILE A 39 -9.24 -2.65 -4.88
C ILE A 39 -8.05 -1.72 -5.11
N VAL A 40 -7.35 -1.31 -4.05
CA VAL A 40 -6.21 -0.38 -4.12
C VAL A 40 -4.95 -1.05 -4.65
N ALA A 41 -4.59 -2.20 -4.09
CA ALA A 41 -3.30 -2.87 -4.35
C ALA A 41 -3.42 -4.15 -5.18
N GLY A 42 -4.63 -4.63 -5.48
CA GLY A 42 -4.84 -5.87 -6.23
C GLY A 42 -4.84 -7.15 -5.37
N ALA A 43 -4.95 -8.30 -6.03
CA ALA A 43 -5.02 -9.60 -5.35
C ALA A 43 -3.65 -9.98 -4.74
N ALA A 44 -3.64 -10.44 -3.50
CA ALA A 44 -2.42 -10.97 -2.86
C ALA A 44 -1.92 -12.21 -3.60
N LYS A 45 -0.62 -12.25 -3.91
CA LYS A 45 0.06 -13.45 -4.40
C LYS A 45 0.74 -14.15 -3.22
N HIS A 46 0.04 -15.12 -2.63
CA HIS A 46 0.62 -15.93 -1.56
C HIS A 46 1.67 -16.93 -2.07
N SER A 47 1.67 -17.24 -3.37
CA SER A 47 2.56 -18.23 -3.99
C SER A 47 3.83 -17.65 -4.60
N ASN A 48 4.12 -16.35 -4.42
CA ASN A 48 5.30 -15.74 -5.05
C ASN A 48 6.58 -16.05 -4.26
N PRO A 49 7.60 -16.69 -4.86
CA PRO A 49 8.80 -17.12 -4.15
C PRO A 49 9.81 -15.98 -4.07
N LEU A 50 9.51 -14.90 -3.37
CA LEU A 50 10.55 -13.91 -3.06
C LEU A 50 11.61 -14.55 -2.16
N THR A 51 12.86 -14.37 -2.56
CA THR A 51 14.02 -14.70 -1.73
C THR A 51 13.98 -13.91 -0.43
N VAL A 52 14.74 -14.36 0.57
CA VAL A 52 14.85 -13.62 1.85
C VAL A 52 15.43 -12.22 1.62
N ALA A 53 16.37 -12.08 0.68
CA ALA A 53 16.99 -10.81 0.34
C ALA A 53 15.98 -9.84 -0.29
N GLU A 54 15.19 -10.27 -1.27
CA GLU A 54 14.16 -9.44 -1.90
C GLU A 54 13.05 -9.04 -0.92
N ARG A 55 12.64 -9.95 -0.02
CA ARG A 55 11.69 -9.61 1.06
C ARG A 55 12.23 -8.56 2.01
N HIS A 56 13.51 -8.66 2.38
CA HIS A 56 14.13 -7.65 3.23
C HIS A 56 14.27 -6.31 2.52
N MET A 57 14.60 -6.32 1.21
CA MET A 57 14.67 -5.10 0.41
C MET A 57 13.31 -4.40 0.33
N SER A 58 12.23 -5.14 0.02
CA SER A 58 10.85 -4.65 0.07
C SER A 58 10.49 -4.09 1.45
N ALA A 59 10.87 -4.78 2.53
CA ALA A 59 10.64 -4.29 3.89
C ALA A 59 11.34 -2.97 4.17
N VAL A 60 12.59 -2.81 3.75
CA VAL A 60 13.35 -1.56 3.89
C VAL A 60 12.70 -0.44 3.08
N HIS A 61 12.32 -0.71 1.84
CA HIS A 61 11.67 0.25 0.95
C HIS A 61 10.37 0.78 1.57
N GLU A 62 9.45 -0.11 1.92
CA GLU A 62 8.15 0.28 2.47
C GLU A 62 8.29 0.92 3.86
N SER A 63 9.25 0.47 4.67
CA SER A 63 9.56 1.12 5.96
C SER A 63 10.06 2.54 5.79
N GLY A 64 10.88 2.80 4.77
CA GLY A 64 11.34 4.16 4.44
C GLY A 64 10.20 5.09 4.09
N ARG A 65 9.30 4.66 3.20
CA ARG A 65 8.10 5.42 2.81
C ARG A 65 7.21 5.69 4.02
N ALA A 66 6.92 4.66 4.81
CA ALA A 66 6.07 4.78 5.99
C ALA A 66 6.69 5.69 7.06
N LEU A 67 8.00 5.58 7.31
CA LEU A 67 8.69 6.41 8.30
C LEU A 67 8.67 7.88 7.89
N VAL A 68 8.98 8.19 6.64
CA VAL A 68 8.95 9.57 6.15
C VAL A 68 7.53 10.14 6.21
N ALA A 69 6.51 9.38 5.81
CA ALA A 69 5.11 9.79 5.94
C ALA A 69 4.71 10.06 7.39
N TRP A 70 5.15 9.22 8.33
CA TRP A 70 4.88 9.41 9.76
C TRP A 70 5.54 10.68 10.32
N LEU A 71 6.79 10.94 9.94
CA LEU A 71 7.55 12.10 10.38
C LEU A 71 7.01 13.41 9.79
N LEU A 72 6.42 13.37 8.60
CA LEU A 72 5.80 14.50 7.92
C LEU A 72 4.28 14.55 8.17
N SER A 73 3.80 14.06 9.31
CA SER A 73 2.36 13.98 9.61
C SER A 73 1.64 15.33 9.55
N ASP A 74 2.35 16.44 9.78
CA ASP A 74 1.83 17.81 9.63
C ASP A 74 1.44 18.17 8.18
N SER A 75 1.97 17.46 7.18
CA SER A 75 1.61 17.61 5.76
C SER A 75 0.20 17.07 5.43
N GLY A 76 -0.39 16.34 6.38
CA GLY A 76 -1.68 15.67 6.23
C GLY A 76 -1.60 14.34 5.50
N VAL A 77 -0.41 13.75 5.34
CA VAL A 77 -0.20 12.41 4.76
C VAL A 77 0.14 11.42 5.88
N LEU A 78 -0.73 10.44 6.13
CA LEU A 78 -0.56 9.47 7.20
C LEU A 78 -0.50 8.03 6.65
N PRO A 79 0.52 7.23 7.05
CA PRO A 79 0.54 5.81 6.73
C PRO A 79 -0.45 5.06 7.62
N ILE A 80 -1.32 4.27 7.00
CA ILE A 80 -2.35 3.48 7.72
C ILE A 80 -2.01 2.00 7.73
N LYS A 81 -1.44 1.51 6.63
CA LYS A 81 -1.06 0.10 6.52
C LYS A 81 0.20 -0.03 5.68
N VAL A 82 1.09 -0.89 6.13
CA VAL A 82 2.30 -1.27 5.41
C VAL A 82 2.27 -2.78 5.22
N SER A 83 2.62 -3.26 4.03
CA SER A 83 2.64 -4.68 3.72
C SER A 83 3.78 -4.98 2.75
N ILE A 84 4.51 -6.06 3.01
CA ILE A 84 5.56 -6.60 2.12
C ILE A 84 5.08 -7.83 1.34
N ILE A 85 3.76 -8.06 1.33
CA ILE A 85 3.15 -9.19 0.60
C ILE A 85 2.96 -8.77 -0.85
N PRO A 86 3.58 -9.48 -1.82
CA PRO A 86 3.46 -9.15 -3.24
C PRO A 86 2.02 -9.26 -3.74
N ARG A 87 1.66 -8.42 -4.70
CA ARG A 87 0.30 -8.36 -5.27
C ARG A 87 0.33 -8.58 -6.79
N THR A 88 -0.78 -9.02 -7.37
CA THR A 88 -0.93 -9.13 -8.83
C THR A 88 -1.02 -7.74 -9.44
N VAL A 89 -0.05 -7.36 -10.26
CA VAL A 89 -0.14 -6.18 -11.11
C VAL A 89 -0.76 -6.56 -12.45
N SER A 90 -1.68 -5.74 -12.94
CA SER A 90 -2.31 -5.91 -14.25
C SER A 90 -1.41 -5.34 -15.34
N GLY A 91 -0.39 -6.08 -15.77
CA GLY A 91 0.45 -5.71 -16.93
C GLY A 91 1.65 -6.64 -17.16
N PRO A 92 2.03 -6.93 -18.43
CA PRO A 92 3.21 -7.73 -18.76
C PRO A 92 4.55 -6.99 -18.53
N ASP A 93 4.52 -5.66 -18.39
CA ASP A 93 5.72 -4.81 -18.35
C ASP A 93 5.95 -4.11 -17.00
N THR A 94 5.21 -4.49 -15.96
CA THR A 94 5.34 -3.91 -14.62
C THR A 94 6.04 -4.91 -13.70
N VAL A 95 7.32 -4.66 -13.41
CA VAL A 95 8.02 -5.30 -12.28
C VAL A 95 7.22 -4.95 -11.05
N GLY A 96 6.48 -5.93 -10.53
CA GLY A 96 5.41 -5.64 -9.60
C GLY A 96 5.96 -5.15 -8.26
N ASP A 97 5.33 -4.11 -7.72
CA ASP A 97 5.59 -3.64 -6.35
C ASP A 97 5.61 -4.84 -5.40
N LEU A 98 6.78 -5.05 -4.77
CA LEU A 98 7.03 -6.17 -3.85
C LEU A 98 6.41 -5.91 -2.46
N GLY A 99 5.73 -4.78 -2.29
CA GLY A 99 5.07 -4.31 -1.08
C GLY A 99 4.17 -3.12 -1.40
N PHE A 100 3.52 -2.56 -0.38
CA PHE A 100 2.82 -1.28 -0.50
C PHE A 100 2.71 -0.59 0.86
N THR A 101 2.69 0.74 0.80
CA THR A 101 2.36 1.63 1.92
C THR A 101 1.07 2.37 1.58
N GLN A 102 -0.01 2.03 2.26
CA GLN A 102 -1.28 2.74 2.14
C GLN A 102 -1.21 4.05 2.91
N LEU A 103 -1.28 5.14 2.16
CA LEU A 103 -1.31 6.51 2.68
C LEU A 103 -2.74 7.03 2.60
N ILE A 104 -3.19 7.73 3.65
CA ILE A 104 -4.35 8.62 3.57
C ILE A 104 -3.84 10.05 3.60
N SER A 105 -4.34 10.85 2.66
CA SER A 105 -4.08 12.28 2.63
C SER A 105 -5.34 13.05 2.99
N GLU A 106 -5.19 14.15 3.71
CA GLU A 106 -6.27 15.12 3.86
C GLU A 106 -6.71 15.66 2.50
N GLU A 107 -8.02 15.85 2.35
CA GLU A 107 -8.62 16.38 1.13
C GLU A 107 -8.47 17.91 1.12
N LYS A 108 -7.29 18.38 0.69
CA LYS A 108 -7.00 19.80 0.48
C LYS A 108 -7.31 20.21 -0.97
N TYR A 109 -8.09 21.27 -1.15
CA TYR A 109 -8.36 21.84 -2.48
C TYR A 109 -7.18 22.65 -3.04
N LEU A 110 -6.32 23.17 -2.18
CA LEU A 110 -5.12 23.93 -2.54
C LEU A 110 -3.93 23.32 -1.80
N LEU A 111 -2.86 23.05 -2.53
CA LEU A 111 -1.58 22.59 -1.98
C LEU A 111 -0.56 23.72 -2.15
N ASN A 112 0.19 24.02 -1.10
CA ASN A 112 1.32 24.94 -1.20
C ASN A 112 2.59 24.17 -1.62
N THR A 113 3.70 24.90 -1.75
CA THR A 113 4.99 24.31 -2.14
C THR A 113 5.51 23.29 -1.14
N ASP A 114 5.25 23.50 0.15
CA ASP A 114 5.74 22.64 1.23
C ASP A 114 4.94 21.34 1.27
N ASP A 115 3.61 21.40 1.09
CA ASP A 115 2.75 20.21 0.95
C ASP A 115 3.23 19.31 -0.21
N LEU A 116 3.63 19.92 -1.34
CA LEU A 116 4.17 19.20 -2.49
C LEU A 116 5.56 18.63 -2.20
N ALA A 117 6.42 19.37 -1.51
CA ALA A 117 7.75 18.92 -1.10
C ALA A 117 7.66 17.72 -0.14
N ASP A 118 6.73 17.74 0.79
CA ASP A 118 6.49 16.65 1.73
C ASP A 118 5.97 15.40 1.02
N ARG A 119 4.99 15.57 0.11
CA ARG A 119 4.51 14.47 -0.73
C ARG A 119 5.63 13.84 -1.57
N MET A 120 6.50 14.66 -2.18
CA MET A 120 7.67 14.17 -2.90
C MET A 120 8.63 13.41 -1.98
N SER A 121 8.86 13.91 -0.77
CA SER A 121 9.72 13.26 0.23
C SER A 121 9.20 11.88 0.62
N VAL A 122 7.88 11.74 0.83
CA VAL A 122 7.24 10.44 1.11
C VAL A 122 7.42 9.47 -0.05
N LEU A 123 7.22 9.92 -1.29
CA LEU A 123 7.40 9.10 -2.49
C LEU A 123 8.85 8.63 -2.66
N LEU A 124 9.82 9.49 -2.34
CA LEU A 124 11.25 9.18 -2.43
C LEU A 124 11.79 8.41 -1.21
N GLY A 125 11.02 8.33 -0.12
CA GLY A 125 11.46 7.79 1.16
C GLY A 125 11.92 6.33 1.10
N GLY A 126 11.29 5.50 0.25
CA GLY A 126 11.69 4.09 0.08
C GLY A 126 13.05 3.95 -0.56
N ARG A 127 13.27 4.68 -1.66
CA ARG A 127 14.54 4.74 -2.37
C ARG A 127 15.67 5.30 -1.50
N ALA A 128 15.37 6.31 -0.69
CA ALA A 128 16.32 6.86 0.28
C ALA A 128 16.71 5.82 1.34
N ALA A 129 15.74 5.06 1.87
CA ALA A 129 16.00 4.00 2.84
C ALA A 129 16.84 2.86 2.26
N GLU A 130 16.59 2.44 1.02
CA GLU A 130 17.43 1.46 0.33
C GLU A 130 18.88 1.93 0.23
N HIS A 131 19.08 3.18 -0.20
CA HIS A 131 20.42 3.76 -0.30
C HIS A 131 21.14 3.79 1.06
N VAL A 132 20.45 4.12 2.15
CA VAL A 132 21.03 4.14 3.50
C VAL A 132 21.42 2.75 3.99
N VAL A 133 20.59 1.73 3.74
CA VAL A 133 20.80 0.38 4.28
C VAL A 133 21.74 -0.46 3.41
N TYR A 134 21.65 -0.32 2.09
CA TYR A 134 22.36 -1.18 1.13
C TYR A 134 23.47 -0.48 0.36
N ASN A 135 23.55 0.85 0.45
CA ASN A 135 24.43 1.66 -0.42
C ASN A 135 24.21 1.33 -1.92
N ALA A 136 22.97 0.97 -2.26
CA ALA A 136 22.51 0.56 -3.57
C ALA A 136 21.03 0.89 -3.69
N ILE A 137 20.53 0.96 -4.92
CA ILE A 137 19.14 1.30 -5.22
C ILE A 137 18.58 0.24 -6.15
N SER A 138 17.36 -0.23 -5.87
CA SER A 138 16.64 -1.16 -6.73
C SER A 138 15.95 -0.47 -7.92
N ASP A 139 15.30 -1.25 -8.78
CA ASP A 139 14.45 -0.76 -9.86
C ASP A 139 13.00 -0.48 -9.42
N GLY A 140 12.70 -0.65 -8.13
CA GLY A 140 11.43 -0.27 -7.49
C GLY A 140 11.26 1.22 -7.21
#